data_AF-A0A5C5ZB24-F1
#
_entry.id   AF-A0A5C5ZB24-F1
#
_cell.length_a   1.000
_cell.length_b   1.000
_cell.length_c   1.000
_cell.angle_alpha   90.00
_cell.angle_beta   90.00
_cell.angle_gamma   90.00
#
_symmetry.space_group_name_H-M   'P 1'
#
loop_
_entity.id
_entity.type
_entity.pdbx_description
1 polymer ?
#
loop_
_entity_poly.entity_id
_entity_poly.type
_entity_poly.pdbx_seq_one_letter_code
_entity_poly.pdbx_strand_id
1 'polypeptide(L)'
;MQALLDEASLLACAAYVDLNPIRAAIAETPETSEYTGAKDRIDDLSERQDRTRPSTHDWERSRRRRKSGWMSPIEIDEKNDAVGPCVDPSGRRASTKGFLAVSMSRYLELLDWTGRQLHRNKVGKIPDHLAPILSRIGLDTHGWCDIVKKFGRVFKRAAGTPESLAREAVRCGQGWLCAPENPLGLSSV
;
A
#
# COMPACT_ATOMS: atom_id res chain seq x y z
N MET A 1 -5.78 14.86 9.64
CA MET A 1 -5.09 13.89 8.77
C MET A 1 -4.32 12.91 9.64
N GLN A 2 -4.34 11.61 9.32
CA GLN A 2 -3.56 10.61 10.06
C GLN A 2 -2.13 10.57 9.51
N ALA A 3 -1.11 10.63 10.39
CA ALA A 3 0.29 10.53 9.97
C ALA A 3 0.66 9.06 9.67
N LEU A 4 1.34 8.81 8.54
CA LEU A 4 1.91 7.50 8.21
C LEU A 4 3.41 7.59 8.46
N LEU A 5 3.90 6.79 9.41
CA LEU A 5 5.21 7.01 10.03
C LEU A 5 6.32 6.10 9.48
N ASP A 6 5.93 5.00 8.83
CA ASP A 6 6.86 4.02 8.25
C ASP A 6 6.26 3.30 7.06
N GLU A 7 7.09 2.52 6.37
CA GLU A 7 6.68 1.77 5.18
C GLU A 7 5.53 0.79 5.46
N ALA A 8 5.56 0.11 6.62
CA ALA A 8 4.50 -0.83 7.00
C ALA A 8 3.13 -0.13 7.05
N SER A 9 3.08 1.05 7.67
CA SER A 9 1.86 1.87 7.71
C SER A 9 1.44 2.41 6.34
N LEU A 10 2.40 2.75 5.47
CA LEU A 10 2.11 3.19 4.09
C LEU A 10 1.48 2.06 3.28
N LEU A 11 2.07 0.86 3.32
CA LEU A 11 1.56 -0.30 2.59
C LEU A 11 0.19 -0.73 3.10
N ALA A 12 0.01 -0.81 4.42
CA ALA A 12 -1.28 -1.15 5.02
C ALA A 12 -2.36 -0.09 4.72
N CYS A 13 -2.01 1.20 4.72
CA CYS A 13 -2.93 2.28 4.38
C CYS A 13 -3.36 2.22 2.91
N ALA A 14 -2.41 2.04 1.99
CA ALA A 14 -2.69 1.92 0.57
C ALA A 14 -3.64 0.74 0.30
N ALA A 15 -3.34 -0.43 0.86
CA ALA A 15 -4.20 -1.60 0.75
C ALA A 15 -5.57 -1.41 1.42
N TYR A 16 -5.63 -0.78 2.58
CA TYR A 16 -6.88 -0.45 3.26
C TYR A 16 -7.80 0.39 2.37
N VAL A 17 -7.24 1.43 1.73
CA VAL A 17 -8.00 2.34 0.86
C VAL A 17 -8.44 1.64 -0.42
N ASP A 18 -7.52 0.94 -1.11
CA ASP A 18 -7.81 0.27 -2.38
C ASP A 18 -8.79 -0.91 -2.21
N LEU A 19 -8.87 -1.51 -1.02
CA LEU A 19 -9.82 -2.58 -0.70
C LEU A 19 -11.12 -2.07 -0.06
N ASN A 20 -11.34 -0.76 0.01
CA ASN A 20 -12.56 -0.20 0.61
C ASN A 20 -13.86 -0.74 -0.04
N PRO A 21 -14.00 -0.81 -1.37
CA PRO A 21 -15.20 -1.39 -1.99
C PRO A 21 -15.46 -2.86 -1.62
N ILE A 22 -14.39 -3.66 -1.54
CA ILE A 22 -14.49 -5.07 -1.10
C ILE A 22 -14.89 -5.15 0.37
N ARG A 23 -14.28 -4.32 1.24
CA ARG A 23 -14.63 -4.23 2.65
C ARG A 23 -16.07 -3.78 2.88
N ALA A 24 -16.61 -2.95 1.99
CA ALA A 24 -17.99 -2.48 2.01
C ALA A 24 -18.97 -3.43 1.31
N ALA A 25 -18.50 -4.57 0.79
CA ALA A 25 -19.29 -5.55 0.05
C ALA A 25 -20.00 -4.98 -1.21
N ILE A 26 -19.40 -3.98 -1.85
CA ILE A 26 -19.88 -3.40 -3.12
C ILE A 26 -19.06 -3.88 -4.33
N ALA A 27 -17.96 -4.60 -4.10
CA ALA A 27 -17.14 -5.24 -5.13
C ALA A 27 -16.56 -6.56 -4.58
N GLU A 28 -16.27 -7.51 -5.47
CA GLU A 28 -15.69 -8.80 -5.08
C GLU A 28 -14.17 -8.84 -5.26
N THR A 29 -13.65 -8.04 -6.19
CA THR A 29 -12.23 -8.04 -6.58
C THR A 29 -11.72 -6.61 -6.86
N PRO A 30 -10.40 -6.37 -6.85
CA PRO A 30 -9.86 -5.06 -7.22
C PRO A 30 -10.26 -4.59 -8.62
N GLU A 31 -10.44 -5.52 -9.57
CA GLU A 31 -10.88 -5.24 -10.94
C GLU A 31 -12.34 -4.77 -11.02
N THR A 32 -13.16 -5.08 -10.02
CA THR A 32 -14.57 -4.65 -9.93
C THR A 32 -14.78 -3.53 -8.91
N SER A 33 -13.70 -3.07 -8.26
CA SER A 33 -13.71 -2.03 -7.23
C SER A 33 -13.69 -0.64 -7.85
N GLU A 34 -14.80 -0.26 -8.49
CA GLU A 34 -15.00 1.07 -9.08
C GLU A 34 -14.65 2.17 -8.04
N TYR A 35 -14.01 3.26 -8.50
CA TYR A 35 -13.56 4.40 -7.68
C TYR A 35 -12.35 4.16 -6.76
N THR A 36 -11.47 3.20 -7.09
CA THR A 36 -10.20 3.00 -6.38
C THR A 36 -8.99 3.27 -7.26
N GLY A 37 -7.88 3.65 -6.63
CA GLY A 37 -6.62 3.82 -7.33
C GLY A 37 -6.10 2.51 -7.92
N ALA A 38 -6.35 1.39 -7.23
CA ALA A 38 -6.10 0.05 -7.76
C ALA A 38 -6.84 -0.20 -9.09
N LYS A 39 -8.15 0.11 -9.17
CA LYS A 39 -8.93 -0.02 -10.41
C LYS A 39 -8.38 0.84 -11.54
N ASP A 40 -8.07 2.11 -11.27
CA ASP A 40 -7.49 3.00 -12.28
C ASP A 40 -6.16 2.47 -12.84
N ARG A 41 -5.33 1.89 -11.97
CA ARG A 41 -4.05 1.25 -12.36
C ARG A 41 -4.25 -0.02 -13.16
N ILE A 42 -5.20 -0.87 -12.76
CA ILE A 42 -5.56 -2.10 -13.48
C ILE A 42 -6.05 -1.77 -14.88
N ASP A 43 -6.87 -0.74 -15.03
CA ASP A 43 -7.38 -0.30 -16.33
C ASP A 43 -6.26 0.20 -17.25
N ASP A 44 -5.39 1.09 -16.76
CA ASP A 44 -4.23 1.58 -17.52
C ASP A 44 -3.23 0.44 -17.87
N LEU A 45 -3.20 -0.65 -17.08
CA LEU A 45 -2.43 -1.86 -17.38
C LEU A 45 -3.11 -2.72 -18.46
N SER A 46 -4.44 -2.81 -18.47
CA SER A 46 -5.19 -3.58 -19.46
C SER A 46 -5.19 -2.91 -20.85
N GLU A 47 -5.18 -1.58 -20.90
CA GLU A 47 -5.06 -0.79 -22.14
C GLU A 47 -3.63 -0.80 -22.74
N ARG A 48 -2.68 -1.47 -22.07
CA ARG A 48 -1.28 -1.51 -22.48
C ARG A 48 -1.08 -2.36 -23.74
N GLN A 49 -0.90 -1.68 -24.87
CA GLN A 49 -0.62 -2.33 -26.16
C GLN A 49 0.75 -3.03 -26.23
N ASP A 50 1.75 -2.56 -25.47
CA ASP A 50 3.11 -3.12 -25.47
C ASP A 50 3.36 -3.98 -24.21
N ARG A 51 2.98 -5.27 -24.30
CA ARG A 51 3.19 -6.29 -23.25
C ARG A 51 4.65 -6.78 -23.15
N THR A 52 5.51 -6.41 -24.11
CA THR A 52 6.88 -6.97 -24.20
C THR A 52 7.88 -6.28 -23.28
N ARG A 53 7.63 -5.03 -22.89
CA ARG A 53 8.49 -4.33 -21.93
C ARG A 53 8.24 -4.84 -20.50
N PRO A 54 9.27 -5.15 -19.71
CA PRO A 54 9.10 -5.42 -18.29
C PRO A 54 8.34 -4.26 -17.61
N SER A 55 7.46 -4.59 -16.67
CA SER A 55 6.75 -3.60 -15.87
C SER A 55 7.68 -3.04 -14.80
N THR A 56 8.65 -2.20 -15.19
CA THR A 56 9.54 -1.47 -14.27
C THR A 56 8.89 -0.18 -13.78
N HIS A 57 9.13 0.28 -12.54
CA HIS A 57 8.57 1.52 -11.97
C HIS A 57 8.45 2.73 -12.93
N ASP A 58 9.34 2.87 -13.92
CA ASP A 58 9.24 3.85 -15.01
C ASP A 58 7.91 3.83 -15.78
N TRP A 59 7.26 2.67 -15.85
CA TRP A 59 6.00 2.50 -16.55
C TRP A 59 4.88 3.35 -15.93
N GLU A 60 4.87 3.51 -14.60
CA GLU A 60 3.93 4.37 -13.84
C GLU A 60 4.26 5.86 -13.99
N ARG A 61 5.55 6.15 -14.20
CA ARG A 61 6.09 7.50 -14.37
C ARG A 61 5.80 8.03 -15.79
N SER A 62 5.44 7.15 -16.72
CA SER A 62 5.06 7.52 -18.09
C SER A 62 3.82 8.44 -18.14
N ARG A 63 3.89 9.48 -18.99
CA ARG A 63 2.79 10.45 -19.21
C ARG A 63 1.60 9.88 -19.99
N ARG A 64 1.69 8.66 -20.50
CA ARG A 64 0.67 8.02 -21.36
C ARG A 64 -0.56 7.51 -20.61
N ARG A 65 -0.54 7.54 -19.27
CA ARG A 65 -1.61 7.04 -18.39
C ARG A 65 -2.78 8.02 -18.35
N ARG A 66 -3.99 7.53 -18.64
CA ARG A 66 -5.22 8.34 -18.64
C ARG A 66 -5.89 8.31 -17.28
N LYS A 67 -5.95 7.14 -16.63
CA LYS A 67 -6.73 6.96 -15.40
C LYS A 67 -5.88 7.14 -14.14
N SER A 68 -4.75 6.45 -14.02
CA SER A 68 -3.89 6.53 -12.83
C SER A 68 -2.79 7.58 -12.93
N GLY A 69 -2.76 8.38 -14.01
CA GLY A 69 -1.67 9.31 -14.30
C GLY A 69 -1.50 10.47 -13.31
N TRP A 70 -2.53 10.75 -12.51
CA TRP A 70 -2.52 11.76 -11.44
C TRP A 70 -2.03 11.23 -10.09
N MET A 71 -1.86 9.91 -9.98
CA MET A 71 -1.36 9.27 -8.78
C MET A 71 0.16 9.21 -8.79
N SER A 72 0.76 9.26 -7.61
CA SER A 72 2.17 8.89 -7.45
C SER A 72 2.35 7.40 -7.82
N PRO A 73 3.49 7.02 -8.43
CA PRO A 73 3.83 5.62 -8.64
C PRO A 73 3.73 4.79 -7.35
N ILE A 74 3.49 3.49 -7.44
CA ILE A 74 3.62 2.60 -6.28
C ILE A 74 5.09 2.41 -5.95
N GLU A 75 5.87 1.96 -6.94
CA GLU A 75 7.24 1.49 -6.72
C GLU A 75 8.24 2.65 -6.60
N ILE A 76 8.96 2.68 -5.48
CA ILE A 76 10.20 3.45 -5.30
C ILE A 76 11.39 2.50 -5.43
N ASP A 77 12.38 2.90 -6.23
CA ASP A 77 13.66 2.20 -6.32
C ASP A 77 14.64 2.87 -5.37
N GLU A 78 14.70 2.41 -4.12
CA GLU A 78 15.54 3.02 -3.07
C GLU A 78 17.03 3.06 -3.43
N LYS A 79 17.48 2.18 -4.35
CA LYS A 79 18.87 2.10 -4.75
C LYS A 79 19.22 3.13 -5.83
N ASN A 80 18.32 3.34 -6.79
CA ASN A 80 18.60 4.13 -7.99
C ASN A 80 17.86 5.48 -8.04
N ASP A 81 16.73 5.63 -7.34
CA ASP A 81 16.01 6.90 -7.29
C ASP A 81 16.82 7.96 -6.52
N ALA A 82 16.91 9.17 -7.08
CA ALA A 82 17.61 10.29 -6.44
C ALA A 82 17.00 10.61 -5.07
N VAL A 83 17.81 10.95 -4.06
CA VAL A 83 17.32 11.37 -2.73
C VAL A 83 16.67 12.76 -2.79
N GLY A 84 15.65 13.01 -1.96
CA GLY A 84 14.97 14.31 -1.84
C GLY A 84 13.61 14.42 -2.56
N PRO A 85 12.99 15.61 -2.61
CA PRO A 85 11.70 15.78 -3.29
C PRO A 85 11.82 15.62 -4.81
N CYS A 86 10.81 15.05 -5.46
CA CYS A 86 10.74 14.95 -6.92
C CYS A 86 9.36 15.38 -7.43
N VAL A 87 9.16 16.69 -7.51
CA VAL A 87 7.88 17.28 -7.93
C VAL A 87 7.65 17.02 -9.42
N ASP A 88 6.43 16.66 -9.78
CA ASP A 88 6.07 16.48 -11.18
C ASP A 88 5.95 17.84 -11.89
N PRO A 89 6.74 18.11 -12.95
CA PRO A 89 6.72 19.40 -13.64
C PRO A 89 5.43 19.62 -14.44
N SER A 90 4.61 18.58 -14.65
CA SER A 90 3.37 18.69 -15.40
C SER A 90 2.19 19.14 -14.55
N GLY A 91 2.35 19.18 -13.22
CA GLY A 91 1.26 19.46 -12.28
C GLY A 91 0.19 18.37 -12.21
N ARG A 92 0.40 17.23 -12.88
CA ARG A 92 -0.59 16.14 -12.94
C ARG A 92 -0.65 15.37 -11.62
N ARG A 93 0.47 15.29 -10.90
CA ARG A 93 0.62 14.57 -9.63
C ARG A 93 1.51 15.36 -8.67
N ALA A 94 1.48 15.03 -7.38
CA ALA A 94 2.32 15.71 -6.39
C ALA A 94 3.81 15.34 -6.51
N SER A 95 4.11 14.08 -6.88
CA SER A 95 5.47 13.56 -6.96
C SER A 95 5.59 12.51 -8.07
N THR A 96 6.71 12.49 -8.78
CA THR A 96 7.07 11.41 -9.73
C THR A 96 7.76 10.23 -9.05
N LYS A 97 8.06 10.31 -7.75
CA LYS A 97 8.57 9.20 -6.97
C LYS A 97 7.47 8.28 -6.51
N GLY A 98 7.80 6.98 -6.45
CA GLY A 98 6.98 6.02 -5.74
C GLY A 98 7.02 6.20 -4.23
N PHE A 99 6.26 5.35 -3.53
CA PHE A 99 6.12 5.41 -2.07
C PHE A 99 6.20 4.05 -1.37
N LEU A 100 6.38 2.95 -2.11
CA LEU A 100 6.55 1.59 -1.58
C LEU A 100 7.71 0.88 -2.27
N ALA A 101 8.56 0.19 -1.53
CA ALA A 101 9.61 -0.65 -2.11
C ALA A 101 9.04 -2.02 -2.55
N VAL A 102 7.98 -1.97 -3.36
CA VAL A 102 7.27 -3.11 -3.96
C VAL A 102 6.88 -2.70 -5.38
N SER A 103 7.13 -3.58 -6.37
CA SER A 103 6.67 -3.34 -7.74
C SER A 103 5.14 -3.28 -7.82
N MET A 104 4.58 -2.50 -8.74
CA MET A 104 3.12 -2.47 -8.94
C MET A 104 2.51 -3.86 -9.07
N SER A 105 3.07 -4.74 -9.90
CA SER A 105 2.48 -6.06 -10.15
C SER A 105 2.32 -6.84 -8.85
N ARG A 106 3.39 -6.90 -8.04
CA ARG A 106 3.35 -7.52 -6.70
C ARG A 106 2.38 -6.82 -5.76
N TYR A 107 2.25 -5.49 -5.83
CA TYR A 107 1.25 -4.76 -5.03
C TYR A 107 -0.18 -5.17 -5.42
N LEU A 108 -0.51 -5.20 -6.71
CA LEU A 108 -1.83 -5.62 -7.20
C LEU A 108 -2.12 -7.09 -6.90
N GLU A 109 -1.12 -7.98 -7.03
CA GLU A 109 -1.25 -9.39 -6.62
C GLU A 109 -1.49 -9.54 -5.12
N LEU A 110 -0.81 -8.72 -4.30
CA LEU A 110 -1.06 -8.66 -2.86
C LEU A 110 -2.48 -8.16 -2.57
N LEU A 111 -2.98 -7.15 -3.30
CA LEU A 111 -4.36 -6.66 -3.17
C LEU A 111 -5.40 -7.72 -3.55
N ASP A 112 -5.27 -8.39 -4.70
CA ASP A 112 -6.19 -9.45 -5.11
C ASP A 112 -6.22 -10.57 -4.07
N TRP A 113 -5.04 -11.07 -3.66
CA TRP A 113 -4.97 -12.11 -2.65
C TRP A 113 -5.59 -11.65 -1.32
N THR A 114 -5.34 -10.40 -0.90
CA THR A 114 -5.89 -9.85 0.36
C THR A 114 -7.41 -9.67 0.28
N GLY A 115 -7.93 -9.16 -0.84
CA GLY A 115 -9.37 -9.02 -1.08
C GLY A 115 -10.10 -10.36 -0.96
N ARG A 116 -9.53 -11.42 -1.53
CA ARG A 116 -10.05 -12.79 -1.38
C ARG A 116 -10.03 -13.28 0.07
N GLN A 117 -9.04 -12.87 0.87
CA GLN A 117 -9.00 -13.22 2.31
C GLN A 117 -10.09 -12.48 3.09
N LEU A 118 -10.42 -11.24 2.73
CA LEU A 118 -11.45 -10.45 3.42
C LEU A 118 -12.86 -11.01 3.21
N HIS A 119 -13.11 -11.64 2.05
CA HIS A 119 -14.38 -12.30 1.76
C HIS A 119 -14.51 -13.68 2.45
N ARG A 120 -13.39 -14.34 2.76
CA ARG A 120 -13.40 -15.70 3.34
C ARG A 120 -13.40 -15.63 4.87
N ASN A 121 -14.17 -16.51 5.50
CA ASN A 121 -14.12 -16.70 6.96
C ASN A 121 -12.79 -17.34 7.43
N LYS A 122 -11.91 -17.74 6.51
CA LYS A 122 -10.62 -18.35 6.81
C LYS A 122 -9.52 -17.70 5.97
N VAL A 123 -8.49 -17.20 6.65
CA VAL A 123 -7.26 -16.71 6.02
C VAL A 123 -6.48 -17.91 5.46
N GLY A 124 -6.24 -17.89 4.15
CA GLY A 124 -5.43 -18.87 3.44
C GLY A 124 -3.93 -18.57 3.51
N LYS A 125 -3.12 -19.45 2.93
CA LYS A 125 -1.67 -19.23 2.80
C LYS A 125 -1.40 -18.11 1.78
N ILE A 126 -0.50 -17.17 2.12
CA ILE A 126 0.02 -16.20 1.15
C ILE A 126 0.91 -16.91 0.11
N PRO A 127 0.89 -16.50 -1.18
CA PRO A 127 1.85 -16.99 -2.16
C PRO A 127 3.30 -16.77 -1.74
N ASP A 128 4.16 -17.77 -1.97
CA ASP A 128 5.53 -17.78 -1.47
C ASP A 128 6.37 -16.60 -2.01
N HIS A 129 6.07 -16.08 -3.20
CA HIS A 129 6.77 -14.93 -3.78
C HIS A 129 6.32 -13.57 -3.20
N LEU A 130 5.16 -13.51 -2.54
CA LEU A 130 4.64 -12.33 -1.84
C LEU A 130 5.00 -12.34 -0.34
N ALA A 131 5.25 -13.51 0.25
CA ALA A 131 5.64 -13.66 1.65
C ALA A 131 6.83 -12.76 2.08
N PRO A 132 7.86 -12.52 1.24
CA PRO A 132 8.95 -11.60 1.58
C PRO A 132 8.49 -10.16 1.82
N ILE A 133 7.37 -9.71 1.21
CA ILE A 133 6.84 -8.36 1.42
C ILE A 133 6.36 -8.22 2.87
N LEU A 134 5.63 -9.21 3.38
CA LEU A 134 5.12 -9.20 4.76
C LEU A 134 6.26 -9.37 5.77
N SER A 135 7.21 -10.25 5.47
CA SER A 135 8.38 -10.46 6.33
C SER A 135 9.20 -9.17 6.50
N ARG A 136 9.37 -8.41 5.41
CA ARG A 136 10.11 -7.14 5.40
C ARG A 136 9.48 -6.06 6.27
N ILE A 137 8.16 -6.06 6.40
CA ILE A 137 7.41 -5.11 7.25
C ILE A 137 7.10 -5.67 8.65
N GLY A 138 7.67 -6.83 9.01
CA GLY A 138 7.51 -7.45 10.33
C GLY A 138 6.12 -8.02 10.60
N LEU A 139 5.43 -8.50 9.56
CA LEU A 139 4.10 -9.09 9.64
C LEU A 139 4.07 -10.53 9.11
N ASP A 140 3.22 -11.34 9.73
CA ASP A 140 2.75 -12.59 9.16
C ASP A 140 1.45 -12.37 8.35
N THR A 141 0.96 -13.45 7.74
CA THR A 141 -0.28 -13.45 6.95
C THR A 141 -1.49 -12.98 7.76
N HIS A 142 -1.58 -13.39 9.03
CA HIS A 142 -2.73 -13.08 9.88
C HIS A 142 -2.73 -11.61 10.30
N GLY A 143 -1.61 -11.12 10.82
CA GLY A 143 -1.40 -9.72 11.19
C GLY A 143 -1.62 -8.76 10.02
N TRP A 144 -1.22 -9.16 8.81
CA TRP A 144 -1.53 -8.41 7.59
C TRP A 144 -3.03 -8.33 7.31
N CYS A 145 -3.75 -9.45 7.30
CA CYS A 145 -5.20 -9.43 7.08
C CYS A 145 -5.94 -8.65 8.16
N ASP A 146 -5.51 -8.77 9.42
CA ASP A 146 -6.08 -8.03 10.54
C ASP A 146 -5.88 -6.52 10.38
N ILE A 147 -4.66 -6.07 10.04
CA ILE A 147 -4.37 -4.65 9.93
C ILE A 147 -5.10 -4.01 8.74
N VAL A 148 -5.17 -4.69 7.60
CA VAL A 148 -5.91 -4.20 6.43
C VAL A 148 -7.42 -4.18 6.70
N LYS A 149 -7.96 -5.10 7.51
CA LYS A 149 -9.39 -5.07 7.87
C LYS A 149 -9.71 -3.95 8.86
N LYS A 150 -8.84 -3.72 9.84
CA LYS A 150 -9.08 -2.90 11.03
C LYS A 150 -8.29 -1.60 11.06
N PHE A 151 -7.61 -1.19 9.99
CA PHE A 151 -6.66 -0.06 9.98
C PHE A 151 -7.19 1.21 10.68
N GLY A 152 -8.37 1.72 10.31
CA GLY A 152 -8.96 2.91 10.95
C GLY A 152 -9.46 2.70 12.40
N ARG A 153 -9.64 1.44 12.82
CA ARG A 153 -9.91 1.10 14.22
C ARG A 153 -8.62 1.11 15.03
N VAL A 154 -7.55 0.53 14.49
CA VAL A 154 -6.23 0.43 15.11
C VAL A 154 -5.61 1.82 15.21
N PHE A 155 -5.47 2.54 14.10
CA PHE A 155 -4.79 3.83 14.08
C PHE A 155 -5.79 4.99 14.12
N LYS A 156 -5.52 5.98 14.98
CA LYS A 156 -6.33 7.20 15.11
C LYS A 156 -5.64 8.40 14.51
N ARG A 157 -4.57 8.87 15.16
CA ARG A 157 -3.84 10.09 14.78
C ARG A 157 -2.58 9.81 13.98
N ALA A 158 -1.92 8.68 14.25
CA ALA A 158 -0.77 8.22 13.49
C ALA A 158 -0.82 6.70 13.35
N ALA A 159 -0.19 6.20 12.29
CA ALA A 159 -0.04 4.79 11.98
C ALA A 159 1.43 4.47 11.78
N GLY A 160 1.86 3.36 12.36
CA GLY A 160 3.26 2.92 12.36
C GLY A 160 3.49 1.80 13.36
N THR A 161 4.69 1.23 13.31
CA THR A 161 5.25 0.35 14.33
C THR A 161 5.28 1.03 15.70
N PRO A 162 5.31 0.26 16.81
CA PRO A 162 5.45 0.80 18.16
C PRO A 162 6.59 1.82 18.29
N GLU A 163 7.74 1.54 17.66
CA GLU A 163 8.92 2.39 17.67
C GLU A 163 8.65 3.72 16.96
N SER A 164 8.01 3.67 15.79
CA SER A 164 7.61 4.87 15.05
C SER A 164 6.61 5.72 15.83
N LEU A 165 5.61 5.09 16.45
CA LEU A 165 4.61 5.78 17.28
C LEU A 165 5.23 6.43 18.51
N ALA A 166 6.19 5.77 19.17
CA ALA A 166 6.90 6.34 20.31
C ALA A 166 7.72 7.59 19.91
N ARG A 167 8.44 7.53 18.78
CA ARG A 167 9.17 8.70 18.24
C ARG A 167 8.22 9.85 17.90
N GLU A 168 7.09 9.55 17.28
CA GLU A 168 6.09 10.56 16.92
C GLU A 168 5.42 11.17 18.17
N ALA A 169 5.16 10.38 19.21
CA ALA A 169 4.63 10.89 20.48
C ALA A 169 5.59 11.94 21.09
N VAL A 170 6.89 11.62 21.16
CA VAL A 170 7.92 12.56 21.63
C VAL A 170 7.96 13.81 20.76
N ARG A 171 7.95 13.67 19.43
CA ARG A 171 7.94 14.80 18.48
C ARG A 171 6.75 15.73 18.68
N CYS A 172 5.60 15.18 19.05
CA CYS A 172 4.37 15.93 19.32
C CYS A 172 4.23 16.39 20.77
N GLY A 173 5.22 16.15 21.65
CA GLY A 173 5.14 16.50 23.07
C GLY A 173 4.12 15.68 23.86
N GLN A 174 3.84 14.45 23.44
CA GLN A 174 2.88 13.54 24.06
C GLN A 174 3.57 12.34 24.68
N GLY A 175 2.97 11.78 25.74
CA GLY A 175 3.50 10.56 26.38
C GLY A 175 3.29 9.30 25.55
N TRP A 176 2.26 9.26 24.71
CA TRP A 176 1.90 8.09 23.89
C TRP A 176 0.94 8.46 22.75
N LEU A 177 0.82 7.57 21.77
CA LEU A 177 -0.18 7.62 20.70
C LEU A 177 -1.00 6.33 20.68
N CYS A 178 -2.31 6.47 20.48
CA CYS A 178 -3.25 5.35 20.55
C CYS A 178 -3.18 4.45 19.30
N ALA A 179 -2.81 3.19 19.51
CA ALA A 179 -2.82 2.13 18.50
C ALA A 179 -3.14 0.75 19.13
N PRO A 180 -4.39 0.51 19.59
CA PRO A 180 -4.77 -0.76 20.22
C PRO A 180 -4.62 -1.93 19.24
N GLU A 181 -4.13 -3.07 19.74
CA GLU A 181 -3.95 -4.31 18.96
C GLU A 181 -3.09 -4.09 17.69
N ASN A 182 -2.16 -3.14 17.71
CA ASN A 182 -1.28 -2.86 16.57
C ASN A 182 -0.39 -4.07 16.25
N PRO A 183 -0.59 -4.75 15.11
CA PRO A 183 0.22 -5.91 14.75
C PRO A 183 1.55 -5.52 14.08
N LEU A 184 1.74 -4.26 13.70
CA LEU A 184 2.95 -3.82 12.99
C LEU A 184 4.19 -4.01 13.87
N GLY A 185 5.23 -4.65 13.35
CA GLY A 185 6.51 -4.83 14.04
C GLY A 185 6.51 -5.89 15.15
N LEU A 186 5.39 -6.60 15.38
CA LEU A 186 5.31 -7.63 16.43
C LEU A 186 5.94 -8.97 16.03
N SER A 187 6.25 -9.19 14.75
CA SER A 187 6.92 -10.41 14.29
C SER A 187 8.44 -10.26 14.38
N SER A 188 8.94 -10.11 15.60
CA SER A 188 10.36 -10.26 15.92
C SER A 188 10.50 -11.49 16.83
N VAL A 189 10.53 -12.67 16.22
CA VAL A 189 11.01 -13.90 16.85
C VAL A 189 12.05 -14.53 15.94
#